data_AF-X1PQY6-F1
#
_entry.id   AF-X1PQY6-F1
#
_cell.length_a   1.000
_cell.length_b   1.000
_cell.length_c   1.000
_cell.angle_alpha   90.00
_cell.angle_beta   90.00
_cell.angle_gamma   90.00
#
_symmetry.space_group_name_H-M   'P 1'
#
loop_
_entity.id
_entity.type
_entity.pdbx_description
1 polymer ?
#
loop_
_entity_poly.entity_id
_entity_poly.type
_entity_poly.pdbx_seq_one_letter_code
_entity_poly.pdbx_strand_id
1 'polypeptide(L)'
;TCSGIALPSDYDGSSSSLRKVFVYVNAASNGHLYRIDSSSIYPCPGRTYGFGPDINGLKLFASLAYYGTGITGKFMLGELPTSATDCCTGVQVWRAEAIDFCCPEWNTASKKPTGRERALVAFTPDGKKGYAATKGDGLCDESAFSVSLDGNGQYWNQLSLIDTDIDRLSDVAVNGDCNTTLLFSVNTADTDEKCCCDSVWFKAEDLPEATEYNDVWLREWCKELGTDQIGLIR
;
A
#
# COMPACT_ATOMS: atom_id res chain seq x y z
N THR A 1 -13.08 1.16 -17.12
CA THR A 1 -13.07 -0.06 -16.29
C THR A 1 -11.65 -0.55 -16.18
N CYS A 2 -11.19 -0.91 -14.97
CA CYS A 2 -9.84 -1.44 -14.74
C CYS A 2 -9.93 -2.93 -14.41
N SER A 3 -8.93 -3.68 -14.84
CA SER A 3 -8.74 -5.09 -14.50
C SER A 3 -7.25 -5.39 -14.44
N GLY A 4 -6.90 -6.49 -13.79
CA GLY A 4 -5.53 -6.94 -13.71
C GLY A 4 -5.45 -8.41 -13.37
N ILE A 5 -4.28 -8.99 -13.59
CA ILE A 5 -4.01 -10.42 -13.43
C ILE A 5 -2.72 -10.60 -12.65
N ALA A 6 -2.69 -11.61 -11.78
CA ALA A 6 -1.48 -12.09 -11.14
C ALA A 6 -1.38 -13.61 -11.29
N LEU A 7 -0.16 -14.08 -11.48
CA LEU A 7 0.15 -15.48 -11.70
C LEU A 7 0.95 -16.03 -10.51
N PRO A 8 0.65 -17.24 -10.04
CA PRO A 8 1.57 -18.00 -9.19
C PRO A 8 2.95 -18.20 -9.83
N SER A 9 3.96 -18.40 -8.99
CA SER A 9 5.33 -18.68 -9.43
C SER A 9 5.47 -20.03 -10.15
N ASP A 10 4.57 -20.97 -9.87
CA ASP A 10 4.49 -22.30 -10.48
C ASP A 10 3.45 -22.37 -11.62
N TYR A 11 2.96 -21.22 -12.11
CA TYR A 11 2.01 -21.19 -13.21
C TYR A 11 2.58 -21.88 -14.46
N ASP A 12 1.82 -22.83 -14.99
CA ASP A 12 2.10 -23.49 -16.27
C ASP A 12 0.82 -23.58 -17.09
N GLY A 13 0.77 -22.85 -18.20
CA GLY A 13 -0.38 -22.82 -19.10
C GLY A 13 -0.66 -24.16 -19.80
N SER A 14 0.32 -25.06 -19.85
CA SER A 14 0.21 -26.39 -20.45
C SER A 14 -0.35 -27.46 -19.50
N SER A 15 -0.26 -27.22 -18.18
CA SER A 15 -0.71 -28.14 -17.15
C SER A 15 -2.00 -27.66 -16.49
N SER A 16 -3.08 -28.45 -16.59
CA SER A 16 -4.38 -28.08 -16.01
C SER A 16 -4.34 -27.94 -14.47
N SER A 17 -3.43 -28.63 -13.79
CA SER A 17 -3.28 -28.56 -12.33
C SER A 17 -2.52 -27.32 -11.85
N LEU A 18 -1.71 -26.72 -12.72
CA LEU A 18 -0.88 -25.54 -12.43
C LEU A 18 -1.41 -24.26 -13.11
N ARG A 19 -2.40 -24.38 -13.99
CA ARG A 19 -3.08 -23.26 -14.64
C ARG A 19 -4.05 -22.57 -13.68
N LYS A 20 -3.50 -21.89 -12.68
CA LYS A 20 -4.25 -21.07 -11.73
C LYS A 20 -3.90 -19.61 -11.94
N VAL A 21 -4.91 -18.75 -12.05
CA VAL A 21 -4.72 -17.30 -12.21
C VAL A 21 -5.63 -16.53 -11.28
N PHE A 22 -5.15 -15.37 -10.84
CA PHE A 22 -5.93 -14.44 -10.04
C PHE A 22 -6.24 -13.22 -10.87
N VAL A 23 -7.51 -12.87 -11.00
CA VAL A 23 -7.95 -11.77 -11.85
C VAL A 23 -8.87 -10.86 -11.06
N TYR A 24 -8.58 -9.57 -11.02
CA TYR A 24 -9.56 -8.60 -10.55
C TYR A 24 -10.23 -7.91 -11.73
N VAL A 25 -11.52 -7.61 -11.58
CA VAL A 25 -12.31 -6.86 -12.54
C VAL A 25 -13.19 -5.85 -11.80
N ASN A 26 -13.13 -4.59 -12.22
CA ASN A 26 -14.05 -3.56 -11.76
C ASN A 26 -15.32 -3.55 -12.64
N ALA A 27 -16.45 -3.93 -12.05
CA ALA A 27 -17.78 -3.64 -12.55
C ALA A 27 -18.16 -2.17 -12.26
N ALA A 28 -19.39 -1.76 -12.61
CA ALA A 28 -19.84 -0.37 -12.55
C ALA A 28 -19.56 0.34 -11.21
N SER A 29 -19.65 -0.40 -10.10
CA SER A 29 -19.42 0.13 -8.76
C SER A 29 -18.64 -0.80 -7.83
N ASN A 30 -18.30 -2.02 -8.27
CA ASN A 30 -17.63 -3.01 -7.43
C ASN A 30 -16.46 -3.66 -8.15
N GLY A 31 -15.35 -3.80 -7.45
CA GLY A 31 -14.23 -4.64 -7.80
C GLY A 31 -14.46 -6.06 -7.30
N HIS A 32 -14.19 -7.04 -8.15
CA HIS A 32 -14.25 -8.45 -7.79
C HIS A 32 -12.92 -9.09 -8.12
N LEU A 33 -12.34 -9.82 -7.16
CA LEU A 33 -11.22 -10.72 -7.40
C LEU A 33 -11.75 -12.12 -7.65
N TYR A 34 -11.17 -12.84 -8.61
CA TYR A 34 -11.51 -14.21 -8.94
C TYR A 34 -10.25 -15.06 -8.94
N ARG A 35 -10.38 -16.29 -8.45
CA ARG A 35 -9.46 -17.38 -8.75
C ARG A 35 -10.05 -18.20 -9.89
N ILE A 36 -9.24 -18.44 -10.91
CA ILE A 36 -9.59 -19.28 -12.06
C ILE A 36 -8.64 -20.46 -12.06
N ASP A 37 -9.16 -21.68 -11.93
CA ASP A 37 -8.38 -22.90 -12.08
C ASP A 37 -8.79 -23.59 -13.38
N SER A 38 -7.84 -23.65 -14.32
CA SER A 38 -8.03 -24.13 -15.68
C SER A 38 -9.20 -23.45 -16.41
N SER A 39 -10.41 -24.00 -16.32
CA SER A 39 -11.62 -23.51 -17.00
C SER A 39 -12.76 -23.14 -16.04
N SER A 40 -12.50 -23.19 -14.74
CA SER A 40 -13.52 -23.01 -13.70
C SER A 40 -13.19 -21.80 -12.83
N ILE A 41 -14.20 -20.98 -12.56
CA ILE A 41 -14.12 -19.86 -11.63
C ILE A 41 -14.51 -20.39 -10.25
N TYR A 42 -13.68 -20.11 -9.24
CA TYR A 42 -13.92 -20.53 -7.86
C TYR A 42 -14.25 -19.31 -7.00
N PRO A 43 -15.54 -18.97 -6.83
CA PRO A 43 -15.94 -17.97 -5.85
C PRO A 43 -15.83 -18.53 -4.43
N CYS A 44 -15.72 -17.62 -3.47
CA CYS A 44 -15.84 -17.95 -2.05
C CYS A 44 -17.21 -18.57 -1.71
N PRO A 45 -17.27 -19.70 -0.99
CA PRO A 45 -18.53 -20.23 -0.48
C PRO A 45 -19.28 -19.19 0.36
N GLY A 46 -20.58 -19.01 0.10
CA GLY A 46 -21.42 -18.03 0.78
C GLY A 46 -21.30 -16.59 0.26
N ARG A 47 -20.45 -16.33 -0.74
CA ARG A 47 -20.38 -15.03 -1.41
C ARG A 47 -20.92 -15.14 -2.82
N THR A 48 -21.91 -14.30 -3.12
CA THR A 48 -22.46 -14.18 -4.48
C THR A 48 -21.38 -13.78 -5.48
N TYR A 49 -20.36 -13.03 -5.05
CA TYR A 49 -19.22 -12.62 -5.86
C TYR A 49 -17.92 -12.56 -5.04
N GLY A 50 -16.88 -13.24 -5.54
CA GLY A 50 -15.48 -12.85 -5.32
C GLY A 50 -14.67 -13.66 -4.31
N PHE A 51 -13.38 -13.80 -4.61
CA PHE A 51 -12.25 -14.27 -3.80
C PHE A 51 -11.58 -13.13 -3.00
N GLY A 52 -12.09 -11.91 -3.17
CA GLY A 52 -11.55 -10.67 -2.63
C GLY A 52 -12.09 -10.30 -1.24
N PRO A 53 -11.68 -9.15 -0.68
CA PRO A 53 -12.12 -8.68 0.63
C PRO A 53 -13.64 -8.57 0.72
N ASP A 54 -14.22 -8.96 1.86
CA ASP A 54 -15.63 -8.68 2.14
C ASP A 54 -15.74 -7.24 2.58
N ILE A 55 -16.09 -6.37 1.66
CA ILE A 55 -16.21 -4.95 1.97
C ILE A 55 -17.68 -4.60 1.88
N ASN A 56 -18.26 -4.26 3.02
CA ASN A 56 -19.55 -3.58 3.07
C ASN A 56 -19.39 -2.20 2.43
N GLY A 57 -19.50 -2.14 1.10
CA GLY A 57 -19.34 -0.91 0.33
C GLY A 57 -18.81 -1.15 -1.09
N LEU A 58 -19.09 -0.17 -1.95
CA LEU A 58 -18.63 -0.13 -3.33
C LEU A 58 -17.14 0.19 -3.37
N LYS A 59 -16.28 -0.81 -3.59
CA LYS A 59 -14.82 -0.63 -3.66
C LYS A 59 -14.29 -1.13 -4.99
N LEU A 60 -13.52 -0.28 -5.68
CA LEU A 60 -12.83 -0.64 -6.91
C LEU A 60 -11.34 -0.91 -6.59
N PHE A 61 -10.67 -1.66 -7.46
CA PHE A 61 -9.25 -1.96 -7.32
C PHE A 61 -8.43 -1.32 -8.45
N ALA A 62 -7.25 -0.82 -8.12
CA ALA A 62 -6.30 -0.25 -9.06
C ALA A 62 -5.24 -1.24 -9.50
N SER A 63 -4.92 -2.24 -8.67
CA SER A 63 -3.87 -3.21 -8.93
C SER A 63 -4.03 -4.47 -8.07
N LEU A 64 -3.34 -5.52 -8.50
CA LEU A 64 -3.26 -6.81 -7.83
C LEU A 64 -1.81 -7.30 -7.87
N ALA A 65 -1.29 -7.70 -6.72
CA ALA A 65 -0.03 -8.42 -6.59
C ALA A 65 -0.24 -9.74 -5.86
N TYR A 66 0.46 -10.77 -6.33
CA TYR A 66 0.47 -12.10 -5.73
C TYR A 66 1.90 -12.57 -5.54
N TYR A 67 2.17 -13.23 -4.42
CA TYR A 67 3.43 -13.92 -4.18
C TYR A 67 3.16 -15.31 -3.61
N GLY A 68 3.66 -16.34 -4.30
CA GLY A 68 3.49 -17.74 -3.90
C GLY A 68 3.23 -18.68 -5.07
N THR A 69 2.87 -19.92 -4.74
CA THR A 69 2.49 -21.00 -5.66
C THR A 69 0.97 -21.06 -5.80
N GLY A 70 0.44 -21.88 -6.72
CA GLY A 70 -0.99 -22.05 -6.89
C GLY A 70 -1.74 -22.62 -5.68
N ILE A 71 -1.03 -23.00 -4.61
CA ILE A 71 -1.59 -23.62 -3.39
C ILE A 71 -1.30 -22.77 -2.15
N THR A 72 -0.18 -22.05 -2.12
CA THR A 72 0.25 -21.25 -0.96
C THR A 72 0.75 -19.90 -1.42
N GLY A 73 0.32 -18.82 -0.76
CA GLY A 73 0.78 -17.48 -1.12
C GLY A 73 -0.05 -16.39 -0.46
N LYS A 74 0.30 -15.17 -0.79
CA LYS A 74 -0.26 -13.94 -0.22
C LYS A 74 -0.59 -12.92 -1.30
N PHE A 75 -1.53 -12.04 -0.98
CA PHE A 75 -2.05 -11.01 -1.87
C PHE A 75 -1.81 -9.61 -1.33
N MET A 76 -1.65 -8.68 -2.27
CA MET A 76 -1.98 -7.27 -2.06
C MET A 76 -2.95 -6.82 -3.16
N LEU A 77 -3.94 -6.02 -2.77
CA LEU A 77 -4.86 -5.32 -3.66
C LEU A 77 -4.78 -3.83 -3.36
N GLY A 78 -4.33 -3.04 -4.33
CA GLY A 78 -4.34 -1.59 -4.22
C GLY A 78 -5.75 -1.04 -4.50
N GLU A 79 -6.26 -0.20 -3.60
CA GLU A 79 -7.59 0.39 -3.76
C GLU A 79 -7.61 1.46 -4.87
N LEU A 80 -8.76 1.56 -5.54
CA LEU A 80 -9.19 2.69 -6.37
C LEU A 80 -10.44 3.28 -5.68
N PRO A 81 -10.27 4.27 -4.78
CA PRO A 81 -11.39 4.92 -4.13
C PRO A 81 -12.35 5.55 -5.16
N THR A 82 -13.64 5.61 -4.83
CA THR A 82 -14.66 6.26 -5.69
C THR A 82 -14.55 7.77 -5.72
N SER A 83 -13.82 8.34 -4.76
CA SER A 83 -13.44 9.74 -4.63
C SER A 83 -12.08 9.80 -3.96
N ALA A 84 -11.29 10.85 -4.23
CA ALA A 84 -10.02 11.08 -3.54
C ALA A 84 -10.21 10.99 -2.02
N THR A 85 -9.28 10.33 -1.32
CA THR A 85 -9.31 10.30 0.15
C THR A 85 -9.05 11.69 0.72
N ASP A 86 -9.39 11.87 1.99
CA ASP A 86 -8.96 13.05 2.74
C ASP A 86 -7.42 13.15 2.74
N CYS A 87 -6.91 14.37 2.88
CA CYS A 87 -5.48 14.62 2.99
C CYS A 87 -4.88 13.82 4.16
N CYS A 88 -3.63 13.38 3.99
CA CYS A 88 -2.86 12.61 4.97
C CYS A 88 -3.46 11.25 5.37
N THR A 89 -4.57 10.83 4.76
CA THR A 89 -5.22 9.55 5.08
C THR A 89 -4.58 8.39 4.34
N GLY A 90 -4.08 8.62 3.13
CA GLY A 90 -3.47 7.59 2.28
C GLY A 90 -4.48 6.66 1.60
N VAL A 91 -4.05 6.03 0.51
CA VAL A 91 -4.85 5.04 -0.23
C VAL A 91 -4.71 3.67 0.42
N GLN A 92 -5.81 2.95 0.59
CA GLN A 92 -5.78 1.63 1.22
C GLN A 92 -5.09 0.58 0.34
N VAL A 93 -4.40 -0.35 1.01
CA VAL A 93 -3.96 -1.63 0.45
C VAL A 93 -4.61 -2.74 1.26
N TRP A 94 -5.34 -3.61 0.57
CA TRP A 94 -5.93 -4.80 1.16
C TRP A 94 -4.94 -5.95 1.04
N ARG A 95 -4.78 -6.73 2.11
CA ARG A 95 -3.81 -7.82 2.19
C ARG A 95 -4.47 -9.12 2.63
N ALA A 96 -3.98 -10.23 2.10
CA ALA A 96 -4.31 -11.56 2.61
C ALA A 96 -3.03 -12.38 2.72
N GLU A 97 -2.74 -12.92 3.91
CA GLU A 97 -1.48 -13.62 4.18
C GLU A 97 -1.48 -15.08 3.71
N ALA A 98 -2.67 -15.63 3.48
CA ALA A 98 -2.85 -16.99 3.02
C ALA A 98 -3.96 -17.08 1.96
N ILE A 99 -3.68 -17.87 0.93
CA ILE A 99 -4.67 -18.32 -0.04
C ILE A 99 -5.40 -19.56 0.52
N ASP A 100 -6.35 -19.35 1.43
CA ASP A 100 -7.18 -20.46 1.92
C ASP A 100 -7.93 -21.10 0.74
N PHE A 101 -8.09 -22.43 0.77
CA PHE A 101 -8.85 -23.19 -0.23
C PHE A 101 -10.30 -22.72 -0.33
N CYS A 102 -10.88 -22.24 0.77
CA CYS A 102 -12.22 -21.67 0.82
C CYS A 102 -12.21 -20.19 0.43
N CYS A 103 -11.53 -19.34 1.21
CA CYS A 103 -11.50 -17.89 1.05
C CYS A 103 -10.31 -17.25 1.78
N PRO A 104 -9.52 -16.39 1.14
CA PRO A 104 -8.52 -15.63 1.86
C PRO A 104 -9.17 -14.75 2.93
N GLU A 105 -8.56 -14.68 4.11
CA GLU A 105 -8.87 -13.67 5.10
C GLU A 105 -8.20 -12.35 4.71
N TRP A 106 -9.02 -11.33 4.49
CA TRP A 106 -8.55 -10.03 4.07
C TRP A 106 -8.47 -9.06 5.23
N ASN A 107 -7.34 -8.37 5.31
CA ASN A 107 -7.06 -7.34 6.28
C ASN A 107 -6.71 -6.03 5.58
N THR A 108 -6.85 -4.93 6.30
CA THR A 108 -6.41 -3.61 5.84
C THR A 108 -4.94 -3.39 6.18
N ALA A 109 -4.25 -2.54 5.42
CA ALA A 109 -3.00 -1.94 5.87
C ALA A 109 -3.29 -1.08 7.11
N SER A 110 -2.48 -1.26 8.16
CA SER A 110 -2.60 -0.48 9.40
C SER A 110 -2.04 0.91 9.21
N LYS A 111 -0.93 1.02 8.47
CA LYS A 111 -0.36 2.28 8.01
C LYS A 111 -0.30 2.27 6.50
N LYS A 112 -1.26 2.93 5.86
CA LYS A 112 -1.45 2.97 4.41
C LYS A 112 -0.31 3.72 3.70
N PRO A 113 -0.02 3.41 2.41
CA PRO A 113 0.79 4.31 1.60
C PRO A 113 0.06 5.67 1.43
N THR A 114 0.82 6.74 1.23
CA THR A 114 0.28 8.09 1.02
C THR A 114 -0.39 8.23 -0.36
N GLY A 115 -0.81 9.43 -0.75
CA GLY A 115 -1.59 9.66 -1.96
C GLY A 115 -3.08 9.48 -1.73
N ARG A 116 -3.91 9.77 -2.74
CA ARG A 116 -5.36 9.94 -2.54
C ARG A 116 -6.28 9.13 -3.44
N GLU A 117 -5.84 8.64 -4.59
CA GLU A 117 -6.76 8.08 -5.58
C GLU A 117 -6.47 6.66 -6.06
N ARG A 118 -5.23 6.20 -6.02
CA ARG A 118 -4.94 4.81 -6.39
C ARG A 118 -3.65 4.34 -5.80
N ALA A 119 -3.61 3.04 -5.51
CA ALA A 119 -2.39 2.33 -5.17
C ALA A 119 -2.10 1.26 -6.21
N LEU A 120 -0.90 1.31 -6.79
CA LEU A 120 -0.33 0.27 -7.61
C LEU A 120 0.66 -0.53 -6.78
N VAL A 121 0.35 -1.79 -6.50
CA VAL A 121 1.15 -2.63 -5.59
C VAL A 121 1.95 -3.70 -6.34
N ALA A 122 3.11 -4.05 -5.78
CA ALA A 122 3.95 -5.14 -6.25
C ALA A 122 4.71 -5.79 -5.09
N PHE A 123 4.98 -7.10 -5.18
CA PHE A 123 5.92 -7.76 -4.29
C PHE A 123 7.33 -7.78 -4.90
N THR A 124 8.33 -7.81 -4.04
CA THR A 124 9.69 -8.24 -4.41
C THR A 124 9.71 -9.72 -4.83
N PRO A 125 10.69 -10.14 -5.66
CA PRO A 125 10.79 -11.54 -6.09
C PRO A 125 10.97 -12.56 -4.97
N ASP A 126 11.47 -12.16 -3.79
CA ASP A 126 11.59 -13.01 -2.60
C ASP A 126 10.39 -12.88 -1.65
N GLY A 127 9.43 -12.01 -1.99
CA GLY A 127 8.24 -11.73 -1.22
C GLY A 127 8.50 -11.11 0.15
N LYS A 128 9.72 -10.63 0.45
CA LYS A 128 10.04 -10.04 1.75
C LYS A 128 9.60 -8.60 1.88
N LYS A 129 9.41 -7.91 0.75
CA LYS A 129 8.97 -6.51 0.70
C LYS A 129 7.81 -6.31 -0.26
N GLY A 130 6.95 -5.33 0.04
CA GLY A 130 5.95 -4.79 -0.85
C GLY A 130 6.31 -3.38 -1.30
N TYR A 131 5.96 -3.01 -2.53
CA TYR A 131 6.03 -1.64 -3.05
C TYR A 131 4.65 -1.14 -3.42
N ALA A 132 4.40 0.14 -3.21
CA ALA A 132 3.21 0.84 -3.63
C ALA A 132 3.60 2.13 -4.34
N ALA A 133 3.12 2.32 -5.56
CA ALA A 133 3.14 3.61 -6.24
C ALA A 133 1.75 4.20 -6.16
N THR A 134 1.63 5.41 -5.64
CA THR A 134 0.34 6.08 -5.45
C THR A 134 0.22 7.32 -6.33
N LYS A 135 -1.04 7.68 -6.62
CA LYS A 135 -1.41 8.85 -7.40
C LYS A 135 -2.59 9.54 -6.72
N GLY A 136 -2.65 10.86 -6.80
CA GLY A 136 -3.83 11.69 -6.61
C GLY A 136 -3.98 12.67 -7.78
N ASP A 137 -4.92 13.60 -7.66
CA ASP A 137 -4.99 14.82 -8.49
C ASP A 137 -4.92 16.03 -7.54
N GLY A 138 -4.39 17.13 -8.04
CA GLY A 138 -4.27 18.39 -7.31
C GLY A 138 -2.81 18.81 -7.13
N LEU A 139 -2.59 19.77 -6.23
CA LEU A 139 -1.27 20.14 -5.77
C LEU A 139 -0.99 19.43 -4.46
N CYS A 140 0.22 18.90 -4.32
CA CYS A 140 0.68 18.25 -3.11
C CYS A 140 -0.28 17.15 -2.65
N ASP A 141 -0.67 16.26 -3.56
CA ASP A 141 -1.66 15.21 -3.31
C ASP A 141 -1.12 14.04 -2.45
N GLU A 142 0.13 14.15 -2.01
CA GLU A 142 0.88 13.19 -1.22
C GLU A 142 1.24 11.88 -1.94
N SER A 143 1.22 11.89 -3.27
CA SER A 143 1.65 10.75 -4.09
C SER A 143 3.07 10.31 -3.80
N ALA A 144 3.33 9.02 -3.97
CA ALA A 144 4.64 8.48 -3.63
C ALA A 144 4.92 7.10 -4.19
N PHE A 145 6.21 6.77 -4.21
CA PHE A 145 6.67 5.41 -4.01
C PHE A 145 6.82 5.13 -2.51
N SER A 146 6.21 4.05 -2.05
CA SER A 146 6.30 3.54 -0.69
C SER A 146 6.77 2.10 -0.69
N VAL A 147 7.43 1.70 0.40
CA VAL A 147 7.87 0.33 0.66
C VAL A 147 7.28 -0.17 1.97
N SER A 148 6.93 -1.46 1.99
CA SER A 148 6.54 -2.19 3.17
C SER A 148 7.56 -3.29 3.43
N LEU A 149 8.16 -3.28 4.62
CA LEU A 149 9.27 -4.16 5.00
C LEU A 149 8.81 -5.39 5.80
N ASP A 150 7.52 -5.49 6.11
CA ASP A 150 6.89 -6.63 6.81
C ASP A 150 6.56 -7.80 5.87
N GLY A 151 6.77 -7.61 4.56
CA GLY A 151 6.46 -8.57 3.51
C GLY A 151 4.98 -8.84 3.27
N ASN A 152 4.04 -8.26 4.01
CA ASN A 152 2.60 -8.46 3.83
C ASN A 152 1.84 -7.16 3.49
N GLY A 153 2.53 -6.01 3.45
CA GLY A 153 1.93 -4.73 3.09
C GLY A 153 1.11 -4.11 4.23
N GLN A 154 1.45 -4.40 5.50
CA GLN A 154 0.72 -3.87 6.64
C GLN A 154 1.15 -2.45 7.01
N TYR A 155 2.45 -2.14 6.89
CA TYR A 155 3.04 -0.84 7.22
C TYR A 155 3.86 -0.30 6.05
N TRP A 156 3.49 0.88 5.56
CA TRP A 156 4.09 1.50 4.37
C TRP A 156 4.92 2.75 4.73
N ASN A 157 6.19 2.77 4.34
CA ASN A 157 7.10 3.92 4.50
C ASN A 157 7.37 4.56 3.14
N GLN A 158 7.36 5.89 3.08
CA GLN A 158 7.51 6.63 1.83
C GLN A 158 8.99 6.78 1.46
N LEU A 159 9.35 6.42 0.23
CA LEU A 159 10.71 6.50 -0.34
C LEU A 159 10.95 7.79 -1.15
N SER A 160 9.89 8.46 -1.60
CA SER A 160 9.99 9.56 -2.56
C SER A 160 9.03 10.71 -2.24
N LEU A 161 9.44 11.93 -2.61
CA LEU A 161 8.68 13.19 -2.46
C LEU A 161 7.97 13.59 -3.77
N ILE A 162 7.14 12.71 -4.31
CA ILE A 162 6.44 12.99 -5.58
C ILE A 162 5.15 13.72 -5.24
N ASP A 163 5.22 15.02 -5.01
CA ASP A 163 4.08 15.86 -4.61
C ASP A 163 3.73 15.80 -3.11
N THR A 164 4.78 15.85 -2.28
CA THR A 164 4.67 16.10 -0.83
C THR A 164 5.00 17.58 -0.55
N ASP A 165 4.11 18.28 0.15
CA ASP A 165 4.37 19.66 0.59
C ASP A 165 5.32 19.65 1.80
N ILE A 166 6.30 20.55 1.80
CA ILE A 166 7.23 20.77 2.92
C ILE A 166 7.55 22.26 3.01
N ASP A 167 6.92 22.96 3.95
CA ASP A 167 7.20 24.38 4.18
C ASP A 167 8.46 24.60 5.00
N ARG A 168 8.62 23.85 6.10
CA ARG A 168 9.85 23.91 6.90
C ARG A 168 10.20 22.61 7.59
N LEU A 169 11.50 22.44 7.82
CA LEU A 169 12.03 21.45 8.75
C LEU A 169 12.05 22.06 10.15
N SER A 170 11.40 21.43 11.14
CA SER A 170 11.28 22.00 12.49
C SER A 170 12.39 21.52 13.42
N ASP A 171 12.61 20.20 13.47
CA ASP A 171 13.43 19.56 14.49
C ASP A 171 14.19 18.37 13.93
N VAL A 172 15.29 18.02 14.59
CA VAL A 172 16.07 16.81 14.34
C VAL A 172 16.39 16.14 15.67
N ALA A 173 16.23 14.82 15.74
CA ALA A 173 16.63 13.99 16.87
C ALA A 173 17.53 12.87 16.39
N VAL A 174 18.47 12.45 17.23
CA VAL A 174 19.24 11.23 17.02
C VAL A 174 18.92 10.29 18.17
N ASN A 175 18.63 9.03 17.87
CA ASN A 175 18.35 8.03 18.90
C ASN A 175 19.63 7.72 19.73
N GLY A 176 19.45 7.06 20.88
CA GLY A 176 20.54 6.89 21.85
C GLY A 176 21.70 5.98 21.42
N ASP A 177 21.49 5.15 20.39
CA ASP A 177 22.54 4.31 19.79
C ASP A 177 23.22 4.96 18.57
N CYS A 178 22.84 6.19 18.24
CA CYS A 178 23.29 6.96 17.08
C CYS A 178 22.94 6.37 15.71
N ASN A 179 22.21 5.25 15.63
CA ASN A 179 21.88 4.61 14.37
C ASN A 179 20.81 5.36 13.58
N THR A 180 19.80 5.91 14.25
CA THR A 180 18.62 6.51 13.63
C THR A 180 18.53 8.00 13.90
N THR A 181 18.53 8.79 12.82
CA THR A 181 18.17 10.21 12.85
C THR A 181 16.70 10.38 12.48
N LEU A 182 15.95 11.09 13.31
CA LEU A 182 14.59 11.54 13.05
C LEU A 182 14.60 13.01 12.60
N LEU A 183 13.83 13.35 11.58
CA LEU A 183 13.62 14.70 11.09
C LEU A 183 12.12 14.99 11.06
N PHE A 184 11.74 16.18 11.51
CA PHE A 184 10.36 16.63 11.55
C PHE A 184 10.18 17.74 10.51
N SER A 185 9.14 17.61 9.68
CA SER A 185 8.72 18.67 8.77
C SER A 185 7.31 19.12 9.08
N VAL A 186 7.08 20.42 8.93
CA VAL A 186 5.83 21.07 9.25
C VAL A 186 5.35 21.86 8.05
N ASN A 187 4.06 21.76 7.79
CA ASN A 187 3.37 22.48 6.75
C ASN A 187 2.40 23.49 7.37
N THR A 188 2.47 24.72 6.89
CA THR A 188 1.51 25.78 7.15
C THR A 188 0.47 25.73 6.06
N ALA A 189 -0.78 25.45 6.42
CA ALA A 189 -1.88 25.41 5.47
C ALA A 189 -2.09 26.78 4.82
N ASP A 190 -1.48 26.98 3.65
CA ASP A 190 -1.54 28.25 2.93
C ASP A 190 -2.78 28.35 2.02
N THR A 191 -3.35 27.22 1.59
CA THR A 191 -4.62 27.13 0.84
C THR A 191 -5.35 25.79 1.05
N ASP A 192 -6.68 25.77 0.90
CA ASP A 192 -7.52 24.56 0.96
C ASP A 192 -7.24 23.53 -0.18
N GLU A 193 -6.39 23.89 -1.15
CA GLU A 193 -6.10 23.08 -2.34
C GLU A 193 -4.89 22.14 -2.18
N LYS A 194 -4.09 22.30 -1.12
CA LYS A 194 -2.87 21.51 -0.87
C LYS A 194 -3.04 20.58 0.33
N CYS A 195 -2.58 19.33 0.23
CA CYS A 195 -2.42 18.54 1.44
C CYS A 195 -1.19 19.00 2.23
N CYS A 196 -1.43 19.52 3.42
CA CYS A 196 -0.40 20.10 4.28
C CYS A 196 -0.07 19.13 5.43
N CYS A 197 0.45 17.95 5.10
CA CYS A 197 0.68 16.91 6.10
C CYS A 197 2.03 17.05 6.78
N ASP A 198 2.03 17.29 8.09
CA ASP A 198 3.26 17.23 8.86
C ASP A 198 3.81 15.81 8.87
N SER A 199 5.13 15.71 9.01
CA SER A 199 5.81 14.45 8.74
C SER A 199 6.91 14.15 9.73
N VAL A 200 7.06 12.86 10.00
CA VAL A 200 8.25 12.31 10.63
C VAL A 200 8.98 11.48 9.61
N TRP A 201 10.25 11.83 9.42
CA TRP A 201 11.19 11.15 8.56
C TRP A 201 12.22 10.46 9.45
N PHE A 202 12.68 9.29 9.07
CA PHE A 202 13.82 8.65 9.70
C PHE A 202 14.88 8.28 8.66
N LYS A 203 16.13 8.28 9.09
CA LYS A 203 17.27 7.75 8.36
C LYS A 203 18.08 6.89 9.31
N ALA A 204 18.34 5.65 8.93
CA ALA A 204 19.15 4.72 9.71
C ALA A 204 20.50 4.48 9.02
N GLU A 205 21.62 4.51 9.76
CA GLU A 205 22.94 4.12 9.25
C GLU A 205 22.98 2.62 8.96
N ASP A 206 22.38 1.82 9.83
CA ASP A 206 22.16 0.38 9.65
C ASP A 206 20.67 0.02 9.80
N LEU A 207 20.07 -0.48 8.73
CA LEU A 207 18.71 -0.99 8.67
C LEU A 207 18.75 -2.47 8.23
N PRO A 208 18.91 -3.42 9.17
CA PRO A 208 19.18 -4.84 8.85
C PRO A 208 18.09 -5.50 7.98
N GLU A 209 16.84 -5.09 8.13
CA GLU A 209 15.71 -5.58 7.33
C GLU A 209 15.71 -5.08 5.88
N ALA A 210 16.44 -4.00 5.58
CA ALA A 210 16.51 -3.38 4.28
C ALA A 210 17.79 -2.56 4.09
N THR A 211 18.93 -3.25 4.03
CA THR A 211 20.27 -2.65 3.91
C THR A 211 20.42 -1.72 2.70
N GLU A 212 19.59 -1.91 1.67
CA GLU A 212 19.54 -1.02 0.50
C GLU A 212 19.02 0.40 0.83
N TYR A 213 18.43 0.59 2.01
CA TYR A 213 17.96 1.87 2.54
C TYR A 213 18.80 2.40 3.69
N ASN A 214 19.98 1.82 3.92
CA ASN A 214 20.98 2.45 4.80
C ASN A 214 21.30 3.85 4.26
N ASP A 215 21.32 4.83 5.16
CA ASP A 215 21.51 6.25 4.86
C ASP A 215 20.46 6.88 3.93
N VAL A 216 19.29 6.25 3.78
CA VAL A 216 18.16 6.80 3.01
C VAL A 216 17.09 7.33 3.95
N TRP A 217 16.56 8.53 3.63
CA TRP A 217 15.41 9.09 4.34
C TRP A 217 14.11 8.40 3.94
N LEU A 218 13.36 7.96 4.94
CA LEU A 218 12.06 7.33 4.82
C LEU A 218 11.02 8.13 5.59
N ARG A 219 9.88 8.45 4.96
CA ARG A 219 8.75 9.03 5.71
C ARG A 219 8.04 7.92 6.46
N GLU A 220 8.10 8.00 7.79
CA GLU A 220 7.42 7.05 8.66
C GLU A 220 6.06 7.56 9.13
N TRP A 221 5.79 8.85 9.07
CA TRP A 221 4.53 9.37 9.53
C TRP A 221 4.12 10.61 8.76
N CYS A 222 2.82 10.77 8.57
CA CYS A 222 2.20 11.83 7.78
C CYS A 222 0.78 12.07 8.31
N LYS A 223 0.55 13.16 9.04
CA LYS A 223 -0.77 13.69 9.43
C LYS A 223 -0.69 15.19 9.70
N GLU A 224 -1.84 15.84 9.70
CA GLU A 224 -1.96 17.22 10.17
C GLU A 224 -1.79 17.30 11.70
N LEU A 225 -0.82 18.09 12.17
CA LEU A 225 -0.71 18.51 13.56
C LEU A 225 -1.52 19.81 13.71
N GLY A 226 -2.44 19.84 14.68
CA GLY A 226 -3.26 21.03 14.92
C GLY A 226 -2.43 22.30 15.22
N THR A 227 -3.08 23.45 15.13
CA THR A 227 -2.47 24.81 15.12
C THR A 227 -1.62 25.19 16.33
N ASP A 228 -1.66 24.43 17.42
CA ASP A 228 -1.27 24.97 18.73
C ASP A 228 0.11 24.56 19.24
N GLN A 229 0.85 23.64 18.62
CA GLN A 229 2.19 23.24 19.10
C GLN A 229 3.10 22.73 17.97
N ILE A 230 3.87 23.64 17.38
CA ILE A 230 4.86 23.27 16.35
C ILE A 230 6.21 22.99 17.01
N GLY A 231 6.54 21.70 17.11
CA GLY A 231 7.80 21.15 17.61
C GLY A 231 7.58 19.98 18.59
N LEU A 232 7.87 18.75 18.15
CA LEU A 232 7.60 17.50 18.92
C LEU A 232 8.71 17.15 19.92
N ILE A 233 9.87 17.79 19.85
CA ILE A 233 10.96 17.62 20.83
C ILE A 233 10.84 18.73 21.88
N ARG A 234 10.13 18.44 22.97
CA ARG A 234 10.28 19.14 24.25
C ARG A 234 10.67 18.14 25.32
#